data_AF-A0A1Y2BLX7-F1
#
_entry.id   AF-A0A1Y2BLX7-F1
#
_cell.length_a   1.000
_cell.length_b   1.000
_cell.length_c   1.000
_cell.angle_alpha   90.00
_cell.angle_beta   90.00
_cell.angle_gamma   90.00
#
_symmetry.space_group_name_H-M   'P 1'
#
loop_
_entity.id
_entity.type
_entity.pdbx_description
1 polymer ?
#
loop_
_entity_poly.entity_id
_entity_poly.type
_entity_poly.pdbx_seq_one_letter_code
_entity_poly.pdbx_strand_id
1 'polypeptide(L)' 'NEPTYCYCNKISFGEVKLMCQNEECPREWFHLGCAGFSVAPQGKWYCEICR' A
#
# COMPACT_ATOMS: atom_id res chain seq x y z
N ASN A 1 11.07 10.39 -12.18
CA ASN A 1 10.00 10.57 -11.16
C ASN A 1 9.35 9.25 -10.89
N GLU A 2 9.78 8.58 -9.85
CA GLU A 2 9.07 7.41 -9.38
C GLU A 2 7.78 7.83 -8.68
N PRO A 3 6.67 7.13 -8.96
CA PRO A 3 5.40 7.50 -8.38
C PRO A 3 5.41 7.24 -6.86
N THR A 4 5.02 8.26 -6.08
CA THR A 4 4.90 8.18 -4.63
C THR A 4 3.54 7.58 -4.28
N TYR A 5 3.57 6.46 -3.57
CA TYR A 5 2.38 5.77 -3.09
C TYR A 5 2.36 5.80 -1.55
N CYS A 6 1.27 5.30 -0.94
CA CYS A 6 1.06 5.35 0.50
C CYS A 6 0.86 6.77 1.07
N TYR A 7 0.38 6.86 2.32
CA TYR A 7 0.20 8.12 3.04
C TYR A 7 1.53 8.80 3.41
N CYS A 8 2.65 8.08 3.33
CA CYS A 8 3.96 8.63 3.65
C CYS A 8 4.60 9.39 2.47
N ASN A 9 3.99 9.38 1.28
CA ASN A 9 4.51 10.00 0.04
C ASN A 9 6.01 9.71 -0.21
N LYS A 10 6.48 8.54 0.22
CA LYS A 10 7.87 8.12 0.03
C LYS A 10 7.99 7.28 -1.23
N ILE A 11 9.18 7.30 -1.80
CA ILE A 11 9.55 6.46 -2.92
C ILE A 11 9.93 5.09 -2.34
N SER A 12 9.17 4.05 -2.69
CA SER A 12 9.58 2.66 -2.42
C SER A 12 10.32 2.11 -3.62
N PHE A 13 11.64 2.08 -3.52
CA PHE A 13 12.53 1.48 -4.52
C PHE A 13 12.58 -0.05 -4.27
N GLY A 14 11.94 -0.84 -5.14
CA GLY A 14 12.02 -2.30 -5.09
C GLY A 14 11.32 -2.98 -3.91
N GLU A 15 10.55 -2.26 -3.08
CA GLU A 15 9.70 -2.88 -2.05
C GLU A 15 8.41 -3.43 -2.66
N VAL A 16 7.99 -4.58 -2.14
CA VAL A 16 6.68 -5.15 -2.45
C VAL A 16 5.60 -4.23 -1.88
N LYS A 17 4.66 -3.82 -2.73
CA LYS A 17 3.56 -2.92 -2.36
C LYS A 17 2.32 -3.74 -2.00
N LEU A 18 1.54 -3.23 -1.06
CA LEU A 18 0.20 -3.70 -0.75
C LEU A 18 -0.81 -2.99 -1.62
N MET A 19 -1.70 -3.76 -2.23
CA MET A 19 -2.83 -3.22 -2.96
C MET A 19 -4.09 -3.28 -2.10
N CYS A 20 -4.72 -2.13 -1.89
CA CYS A 20 -6.03 -2.04 -1.29
C CYS A 20 -7.05 -2.63 -2.26
N GLN A 21 -7.89 -3.55 -1.78
CA GLN A 21 -8.95 -4.15 -2.58
C GLN A 21 -10.23 -3.30 -2.67
N ASN A 22 -10.22 -2.09 -2.12
CA ASN A 22 -11.30 -1.15 -2.36
C ASN A 22 -11.05 -0.41 -3.67
N GLU A 23 -11.92 -0.61 -4.65
CA GLU A 23 -11.89 0.06 -5.96
C GLU A 23 -12.11 1.57 -5.86
N GLU A 24 -12.71 2.05 -4.76
CA GLU A 24 -12.87 3.48 -4.47
C GLU A 24 -11.66 4.08 -3.72
N CYS A 25 -10.59 3.30 -3.51
CA CYS A 25 -9.40 3.80 -2.80
C CYS A 25 -8.62 4.78 -3.70
N PRO A 26 -8.40 6.04 -3.27
CA PRO A 26 -7.74 7.05 -4.11
C PRO A 26 -6.24 6.80 -4.34
N ARG A 27 -5.63 5.86 -3.60
CA ARG A 27 -4.19 5.56 -3.68
C ARG A 27 -3.90 4.16 -4.20
N GLU A 28 -4.81 3.20 -3.99
CA GLU A 28 -4.72 1.75 -4.27
C GLU A 28 -3.47 1.03 -3.75
N TRP A 29 -2.32 1.68 -3.61
CA TRP A 29 -1.01 1.13 -3.30
C TRP A 29 -0.45 1.73 -2.02
N PHE A 30 0.06 0.86 -1.17
CA PHE A 30 0.62 1.18 0.14
C PHE A 30 1.90 0.39 0.36
N HIS A 31 2.79 0.90 1.21
CA HIS A 31 4.01 0.18 1.55
C HIS A 31 3.71 -0.88 2.61
N LEU A 32 4.34 -2.05 2.47
CA LEU A 32 4.26 -3.13 3.46
C LEU A 32 4.63 -2.65 4.85
N GLY A 33 5.79 -1.99 5.00
CA GLY A 33 6.24 -1.46 6.28
C GLY A 33 5.32 -0.40 6.86
N CYS A 34 4.69 0.43 6.02
CA CYS A 34 3.68 1.39 6.47
C CYS A 34 2.41 0.70 7.00
N ALA A 35 2.02 -0.42 6.39
CA ALA A 35 0.87 -1.18 6.87
C ALA A 35 1.23 -2.14 8.03
N GLY A 36 2.47 -2.13 8.51
CA GLY A 36 2.94 -3.03 9.58
C GLY A 36 3.18 -4.46 9.13
N PHE A 37 3.26 -4.72 7.82
CA PHE A 37 3.54 -6.02 7.26
C PHE A 37 5.01 -6.13 6.85
N SER A 38 5.65 -7.26 7.16
CA SER A 38 6.99 -7.57 6.63
C SER A 38 6.92 -8.34 5.31
N VAL A 39 5.79 -8.98 5.02
CA VAL A 39 5.55 -9.81 3.82
C VAL A 39 4.15 -9.53 3.31
N ALA A 40 3.96 -9.58 1.99
CA ALA A 40 2.64 -9.44 1.38
C ALA A 40 1.67 -10.50 1.93
N PRO A 41 0.54 -10.11 2.55
CA PRO A 41 -0.48 -11.03 2.98
C PRO A 41 -1.08 -11.68 1.73
N GLN A 42 -1.24 -13.01 1.78
CA GLN A 42 -1.99 -13.75 0.78
C GLN A 42 -3.49 -13.57 1.08
N GLY A 43 -4.11 -12.53 0.53
CA GLY A 43 -5.54 -12.29 0.72
C GLY A 43 -5.99 -10.87 0.40
N LYS A 44 -7.24 -10.60 0.76
CA LYS A 44 -7.84 -9.27 0.64
C LYS A 44 -7.28 -8.35 1.72
N TRP A 45 -6.59 -7.29 1.30
CA TRP A 45 -6.11 -6.26 2.22
C TRP A 45 -6.81 -4.94 1.93
N TYR A 46 -7.15 -4.22 2.99
CA TYR A 46 -7.78 -2.91 2.95
C TYR A 46 -6.92 -1.94 3.76
N CYS A 47 -6.68 -0.75 3.22
CA CYS A 47 -5.94 0.28 3.92
C CYS A 47 -6.77 0.86 5.08
N GLU A 48 -6.12 1.52 6.04
CA GLU A 48 -6.81 2.14 7.18
C GLU A 48 -7.86 3.19 6.78
N ILE A 49 -7.75 3.74 5.57
CA ILE A 49 -8.70 4.71 5.03
C ILE A 49 -9.99 4.02 4.52
N CYS A 50 -9.87 2.78 4.05
CA CYS A 50 -10.96 2.03 3.42
C CYS A 50 -11.50 0.87 4.26
N ARG A 51 -10.98 0.68 5.48
CA ARG A 51 -11.44 -0.33 6.42
C ARG A 51 -12.78 0.05 7.05
#